data_AF-A0A183M645-F1
#
_entry.id   AF-A0A183M645-F1
#
_cell.length_a   1.000
_cell.length_b   1.000
_cell.length_c   1.000
_cell.angle_alpha   90.00
_cell.angle_beta   90.00
_cell.angle_gamma   90.00
#
_symmetry.space_group_name_H-M   'P 1'
#
loop_
_entity.id
_entity.type
_entity.pdbx_description
1 polymer ?
#
loop_
_entity_poly.entity_id
_entity_poly.type
_entity_poly.pdbx_seq_one_letter_code
_entity_poly.pdbx_strand_id
1 'polypeptide(L)'
;MMQHRNLLACAPTGSGKTAAYLLPVLTQLLNTNSSGNSEPIDNITEKTSSKHKIFPFAVILAPTQELMHQIRSEAIRLFSGIQADCYIATLHKKHYLVRCRKKAKNVPENNVLTMKSRKVRELKLPSSTKILISTPSRLSTLLSLPPEHCPIDLSRIPSQGLPRDAVW
;
A
#
# COMPACT_ATOMS: atom_id res chain seq x y z
N MET A 1 18.30 2.09 -11.70
CA MET A 1 17.58 2.41 -10.44
C MET A 1 18.48 2.44 -9.18
N MET A 2 19.71 1.93 -9.21
CA MET A 2 20.62 1.81 -8.04
C MET A 2 21.19 3.13 -7.45
N GLN A 3 20.70 4.30 -7.84
CA GLN A 3 21.24 5.60 -7.39
C GLN A 3 20.25 6.44 -6.57
N HIS A 4 19.11 5.87 -6.13
CA HIS A 4 18.08 6.61 -5.39
C HIS A 4 17.71 7.95 -6.07
N ARG A 5 17.53 7.91 -7.40
CA ARG A 5 17.10 9.06 -8.21
C ARG A 5 15.71 8.80 -8.74
N ASN A 6 14.92 9.86 -8.87
CA ASN A 6 13.67 9.84 -9.61
C ASN A 6 13.95 9.48 -11.07
N LEU A 7 13.30 8.43 -11.58
CA LEU A 7 13.54 7.91 -12.92
C LEU A 7 12.24 7.96 -13.73
N LEU A 8 12.30 8.63 -14.89
CA LEU A 8 11.31 8.49 -15.95
C LEU A 8 11.85 7.48 -16.97
N ALA A 9 11.05 6.46 -17.31
CA ALA A 9 11.41 5.45 -18.30
C ALA A 9 10.32 5.33 -19.35
N CYS A 10 10.69 5.48 -20.63
CA CYS A 10 9.81 5.26 -21.77
C CYS A 10 10.32 4.07 -22.56
N ALA A 11 9.49 3.04 -22.72
CA ALA A 11 9.85 1.85 -23.50
C ALA A 11 8.58 1.17 -24.05
N PRO A 12 8.66 0.46 -25.20
CA PRO A 12 7.52 -0.23 -25.81
C PRO A 12 6.99 -1.36 -24.93
N THR A 13 5.75 -1.80 -25.15
CA THR A 13 5.20 -2.99 -24.47
C THR A 13 6.08 -4.22 -24.75
N GLY A 14 6.17 -5.13 -23.78
CA GLY A 14 7.04 -6.32 -23.90
C GLY A 14 8.52 -6.08 -23.62
N SER A 15 8.97 -4.85 -23.36
CA SER A 15 10.38 -4.52 -23.09
C SER A 15 10.87 -4.78 -21.65
N GLY A 16 10.09 -5.49 -20.82
CA GLY A 16 10.47 -5.78 -19.43
C GLY A 16 10.36 -4.62 -18.42
N LYS A 17 9.60 -3.56 -18.72
CA LYS A 17 9.44 -2.39 -17.81
C LYS A 17 9.06 -2.77 -16.38
N THR A 18 8.16 -3.76 -16.23
CA THR A 18 7.70 -4.19 -14.91
C THR A 18 8.84 -4.77 -14.08
N ALA A 19 9.61 -5.70 -14.65
CA ALA A 19 10.80 -6.26 -13.99
C ALA A 19 11.83 -5.15 -13.69
N ALA A 20 11.99 -4.18 -14.59
CA ALA A 20 12.96 -3.10 -14.43
C ALA A 20 12.74 -2.23 -13.18
N TYR A 21 11.50 -2.01 -12.74
CA TYR A 21 11.22 -1.33 -11.48
C TYR A 21 10.95 -2.28 -10.29
N LEU A 22 10.50 -3.51 -10.53
CA LEU A 22 10.25 -4.47 -9.45
C LEU A 22 11.53 -5.06 -8.85
N LEU A 23 12.52 -5.40 -9.68
CA LEU A 23 13.77 -6.00 -9.23
C LEU A 23 14.53 -5.09 -8.25
N PRO A 24 14.72 -3.78 -8.52
CA PRO A 24 15.38 -2.90 -7.57
C PRO A 24 14.62 -2.76 -6.24
N VAL A 25 13.28 -2.70 -6.28
CA VAL A 25 12.43 -2.65 -5.07
C VAL A 25 12.61 -3.91 -4.23
N LEU A 26 12.65 -5.07 -4.90
CA LEU A 26 12.88 -6.36 -4.25
C LEU A 26 14.27 -6.46 -3.62
N THR A 27 15.33 -6.08 -4.33
CA THR A 27 16.69 -6.05 -3.79
C THR A 27 16.77 -5.18 -2.55
N GLN A 28 16.13 -4.01 -2.56
CA GLN A 28 16.10 -3.11 -1.40
C GLN A 28 15.31 -3.72 -0.22
N LEU A 29 14.19 -4.39 -0.50
CA LEU A 29 13.41 -5.09 0.51
C LEU A 29 14.22 -6.22 1.17
N LEU A 30 14.94 -7.01 0.37
CA LEU A 30 15.82 -8.08 0.86
C LEU A 30 16.92 -7.54 1.76
N ASN A 31 17.62 -6.49 1.33
CA ASN A 31 18.68 -5.85 2.11
C ASN A 31 18.14 -5.29 3.45
N THR A 32 16.94 -4.74 3.44
CA THR A 32 16.27 -4.21 4.65
C THR A 32 15.89 -5.31 5.62
N ASN A 33 15.49 -6.49 5.13
CA ASN A 33 15.15 -7.64 5.97
C ASN A 33 16.40 -8.35 6.53
N SER A 34 17.52 -8.36 5.79
CA SER A 34 18.78 -8.98 6.23
C SER A 34 19.53 -8.14 7.27
N SER A 35 19.38 -6.81 7.24
CA SER A 35 19.86 -5.94 8.31
C SER A 35 18.83 -6.03 9.45
N GLY A 36 19.14 -6.77 10.51
CA GLY A 36 18.24 -7.17 11.61
C GLY A 36 17.54 -6.08 12.45
N ASN A 37 17.19 -4.93 11.87
CA ASN A 37 16.38 -3.88 12.48
C ASN A 37 14.88 -4.15 12.34
N SER A 38 14.46 -5.40 12.49
CA SER A 38 13.08 -5.69 12.83
C SER A 38 12.88 -5.32 14.30
N GLU A 39 12.84 -4.02 14.61
CA GLU A 39 12.23 -3.54 15.84
C GLU A 39 10.77 -4.02 15.84
N PRO A 40 10.40 -5.00 16.68
CA PRO A 40 9.03 -5.37 16.87
C PRO A 40 8.47 -4.41 17.92
N ILE A 41 8.14 -3.18 17.54
CA ILE A 41 7.27 -2.36 18.39
C ILE A 41 5.85 -2.83 18.13
N ASP A 42 5.49 -3.97 18.73
CA ASP A 42 4.13 -4.32 19.11
C ASP A 42 4.17 -4.95 20.53
N ASN A 43 4.89 -4.30 21.44
CA ASN A 43 4.62 -4.38 22.87
C ASN A 43 3.54 -3.34 23.22
N ILE A 44 2.26 -3.58 22.91
CA ILE A 44 1.15 -3.12 23.75
C ILE A 44 0.04 -4.17 23.69
N THR A 45 0.01 -4.99 24.73
CA THR A 45 -1.16 -5.28 25.58
C THR A 45 -2.53 -5.30 24.90
N GLU A 46 -3.11 -6.48 24.92
CA GLU A 46 -4.52 -6.77 24.68
C GLU A 46 -5.48 -5.74 25.31
N LYS A 47 -6.62 -5.52 24.63
CA LYS A 47 -7.86 -4.84 25.09
C LYS A 47 -8.06 -3.35 24.79
N THR A 48 -7.77 -2.91 23.57
CA THR A 48 -8.68 -1.99 22.84
C THR A 48 -8.62 -2.35 21.35
N SER A 49 -9.67 -2.09 20.57
CA SER A 49 -9.75 -2.48 19.15
C SER A 49 -8.62 -1.82 18.33
N SER A 50 -7.46 -2.48 18.24
CA SER A 50 -6.29 -1.98 17.52
C SER A 50 -6.70 -1.72 16.07
N LYS A 51 -6.63 -0.44 15.69
CA LYS A 51 -6.97 0.04 14.35
C LYS A 51 -6.03 -0.64 13.37
N HIS A 52 -6.53 -1.66 12.66
CA HIS A 52 -5.77 -2.39 11.64
C HIS A 52 -5.09 -1.42 10.66
N LYS A 53 -3.75 -1.41 10.65
CA LYS A 53 -2.86 -0.62 9.79
C LYS A 53 -1.89 -1.52 9.01
N ILE A 54 -1.49 -1.07 7.83
CA ILE A 54 -0.47 -1.70 6.98
C ILE A 54 0.63 -0.68 6.70
N PHE A 55 1.87 -1.17 6.62
CA PHE A 55 3.06 -0.37 6.39
C PHE A 55 3.78 -0.87 5.13
N PRO A 56 3.27 -0.55 3.93
CA PRO A 56 3.90 -0.97 2.69
C PRO A 56 5.28 -0.33 2.55
N PHE A 57 6.26 -1.14 2.13
CA PHE A 57 7.59 -0.70 1.74
C PHE A 57 7.55 0.02 0.39
N ALA A 58 6.74 -0.47 -0.56
CA ALA A 58 6.57 0.12 -1.88
C ALA A 58 5.10 0.18 -2.29
N VAL A 59 4.74 1.25 -3.00
CA VAL A 59 3.42 1.44 -3.61
C VAL A 59 3.58 1.59 -5.11
N ILE A 60 2.88 0.75 -5.88
CA ILE A 60 2.86 0.78 -7.34
C ILE A 60 1.49 1.25 -7.79
N LEU A 61 1.46 2.31 -8.60
CA LEU A 61 0.24 2.86 -9.15
C LEU A 61 0.05 2.41 -10.59
N ALA A 62 -1.13 1.87 -10.89
CA ALA A 62 -1.53 1.47 -12.24
C ALA A 62 -2.81 2.23 -12.67
N PRO A 63 -2.94 2.63 -13.94
CA PRO A 63 -4.10 3.39 -14.42
C PRO A 63 -5.39 2.56 -14.43
N THR A 64 -5.29 1.24 -14.63
CA THR A 64 -6.45 0.34 -14.74
C THR A 64 -6.31 -0.86 -13.81
N GLN A 65 -7.43 -1.52 -13.50
CA GLN A 65 -7.42 -2.73 -12.67
C GLN A 65 -6.77 -3.91 -13.43
N GLU A 66 -6.97 -3.97 -14.73
CA GLU A 66 -6.39 -4.97 -15.63
C GLU A 66 -4.86 -4.86 -15.59
N LEU A 67 -4.31 -3.66 -15.73
CA LEU A 67 -2.86 -3.44 -15.66
C LEU A 67 -2.32 -3.71 -14.24
N MET A 68 -3.07 -3.34 -13.20
CA MET A 68 -2.73 -3.69 -11.82
C MET A 68 -2.59 -5.21 -11.63
N HIS A 69 -3.51 -6.00 -12.21
CA HIS A 69 -3.47 -7.46 -12.15
C HIS A 69 -2.31 -8.06 -12.95
N GLN A 70 -1.97 -7.46 -14.10
CA GLN A 70 -0.79 -7.85 -14.88
C GLN A 70 0.49 -7.65 -14.07
N ILE A 71 0.67 -6.45 -13.50
CA ILE A 71 1.82 -6.13 -12.65
C ILE A 71 1.89 -7.07 -11.44
N ARG A 72 0.76 -7.31 -10.76
CA ARG A 72 0.71 -8.26 -9.63
C ARG A 72 1.19 -9.65 -10.05
N SER A 73 0.71 -10.15 -11.18
CA SER A 73 1.05 -11.49 -11.66
C SER A 73 2.53 -11.61 -11.99
N GLU A 74 3.11 -10.59 -12.64
CA GLU A 74 4.55 -10.52 -12.90
C GLU A 74 5.36 -10.42 -11.61
N ALA A 75 4.92 -9.63 -10.64
CA ALA A 75 5.58 -9.52 -9.34
C ALA A 75 5.58 -10.86 -8.58
N ILE A 76 4.45 -11.58 -8.55
CA ILE A 76 4.39 -12.91 -7.93
C ILE A 76 5.34 -13.89 -8.62
N ARG A 77 5.39 -13.90 -9.96
CA ARG A 77 6.31 -14.78 -10.72
C ARG A 77 7.77 -14.46 -10.46
N LEU A 78 8.13 -13.18 -10.41
CA LEU A 78 9.51 -12.76 -10.13
C LEU A 78 9.91 -13.08 -8.68
N PHE A 79 8.95 -13.08 -7.75
CA PHE A 79 9.23 -13.19 -6.32
C PHE A 79 9.09 -14.62 -5.79
N SER A 80 8.42 -15.53 -6.53
CA SER A 80 8.17 -16.91 -6.08
C SER A 80 9.43 -17.74 -5.85
N GLY A 81 10.55 -17.39 -6.49
CA GLY A 81 11.83 -18.06 -6.31
C GLY A 81 12.65 -17.52 -5.13
N ILE A 82 12.15 -16.52 -4.41
CA ILE A 82 12.91 -15.80 -3.37
C ILE A 82 12.29 -16.09 -2.01
N GLN A 83 13.12 -16.58 -1.09
CA GLN A 83 12.71 -16.89 0.27
C GLN A 83 12.70 -15.62 1.13
N ALA A 84 11.72 -14.74 0.88
CA ALA A 84 11.53 -13.52 1.63
C ALA A 84 10.07 -13.31 1.99
N ASP A 85 9.84 -12.80 3.20
CA ASP A 85 8.52 -12.42 3.70
C ASP A 85 8.02 -11.15 3.01
N CYS A 86 7.61 -11.30 1.75
CA CYS A 86 7.08 -10.23 0.92
C CYS A 86 5.66 -10.54 0.47
N TYR A 87 4.67 -10.11 1.26
CA TYR A 87 3.28 -10.18 0.80
C TYR A 87 2.98 -9.02 -0.16
N ILE A 88 2.57 -9.37 -1.38
CA ILE A 88 2.10 -8.44 -2.41
C ILE A 88 0.59 -8.35 -2.31
N ALA A 89 0.03 -7.15 -2.16
CA ALA A 89 -1.42 -6.91 -2.07
C ALA A 89 -1.92 -5.98 -3.19
N THR A 90 -3.14 -6.22 -3.67
CA THR A 90 -3.85 -5.28 -4.55
C THR A 90 -4.97 -4.58 -3.81
N LEU A 91 -5.04 -3.25 -3.93
CA LEU A 91 -6.12 -2.48 -3.32
C LEU A 91 -7.30 -2.32 -4.28
N HIS A 92 -8.35 -3.12 -4.04
CA HIS A 92 -9.62 -3.05 -4.76
C HIS A 92 -10.66 -2.16 -4.08
N LYS A 93 -11.76 -1.86 -4.78
CA LYS A 93 -12.91 -1.09 -4.28
C LYS A 93 -13.58 -1.72 -3.04
N LYS A 94 -13.61 -3.04 -2.96
CA LYS A 94 -14.18 -3.81 -1.85
C LYS A 94 -13.37 -3.70 -0.54
N HIS A 95 -12.07 -3.43 -0.61
CA HIS A 95 -11.24 -3.27 0.57
C HIS A 95 -11.65 -2.02 1.33
N TYR A 96 -11.78 -2.10 2.65
CA TYR A 96 -12.07 -0.96 3.53
C TYR A 96 -13.34 -0.16 3.18
N LEU A 97 -14.32 -0.78 2.53
CA LEU A 97 -15.55 -0.10 2.10
C LEU A 97 -16.36 0.45 3.29
N VAL A 98 -16.33 -0.25 4.43
CA VAL A 98 -17.05 0.16 5.65
C VAL A 98 -16.48 1.47 6.20
N ARG A 99 -15.15 1.64 6.20
CA ARG A 99 -14.50 2.91 6.59
C ARG A 99 -14.84 4.06 5.65
N CYS A 100 -14.90 3.80 4.34
CA CYS A 100 -15.26 4.81 3.35
C CYS A 100 -16.72 5.28 3.50
N ARG A 101 -17.64 4.37 3.87
CA ARG A 101 -19.06 4.69 4.10
C ARG A 101 -19.30 5.50 5.37
N LYS A 102 -18.50 5.31 6.42
CA LYS A 102 -18.61 6.10 7.66
C LYS A 102 -18.25 7.57 7.44
N LYS A 103 -17.36 7.90 6.49
CA LYS A 103 -17.08 9.29 6.07
C LYS A 103 -18.34 9.99 5.56
N ALA A 104 -19.20 9.30 4.81
CA ALA A 104 -20.44 9.88 4.29
C ALA A 104 -21.51 10.13 5.37
N LYS A 105 -21.45 9.42 6.51
CA LYS A 105 -22.43 9.54 7.60
C LYS A 105 -22.05 10.55 8.70
N ASN A 106 -20.82 11.06 8.70
CA ASN A 106 -20.38 12.12 9.61
C ASN A 106 -20.60 13.54 9.03
N VAL A 107 -21.35 13.65 7.93
CA VAL A 107 -21.99 14.92 7.52
C VAL A 107 -23.17 15.13 8.49
N PRO A 108 -23.39 16.33 9.06
CA PRO A 108 -24.44 16.54 10.04
C PRO A 108 -25.81 16.43 9.37
N GLU A 109 -26.40 15.24 9.39
CA GLU A 109 -27.81 15.03 9.04
C GLU A 109 -28.63 14.99 10.32
N ASN A 110 -29.24 16.13 10.64
CA ASN A 110 -30.46 16.14 11.44
C ASN A 110 -31.50 15.27 10.71
N ASN A 111 -31.97 14.24 11.40
CA ASN A 111 -33.00 13.29 10.99
C ASN A 111 -32.64 12.38 9.80
N VAL A 112 -32.54 11.07 10.06
CA VAL A 112 -33.42 10.03 9.50
C VAL A 112 -32.97 8.64 9.98
N LEU A 113 -33.89 8.00 10.72
CA LEU A 113 -34.21 6.58 10.84
C LEU A 113 -33.05 5.54 10.83
N THR A 114 -32.85 4.96 12.00
CA THR A 114 -32.03 3.79 12.29
C THR A 114 -32.46 2.55 11.49
N MET A 115 -31.79 2.27 10.37
CA MET A 115 -31.82 0.98 9.70
C MET A 115 -30.71 0.08 10.26
N LYS A 116 -31.07 -1.04 10.90
CA LYS A 116 -30.17 -2.08 11.42
C LYS A 116 -29.18 -2.51 10.34
N SER A 117 -27.93 -2.04 10.44
CA SER A 117 -26.88 -2.36 9.47
C SER A 117 -26.47 -3.83 9.64
N ARG A 118 -26.75 -4.68 8.63
CA ARG A 118 -26.13 -6.01 8.52
C ARG A 118 -24.63 -5.87 8.78
N LYS A 119 -24.09 -6.67 9.71
CA LYS A 119 -22.68 -6.63 10.15
C LYS A 119 -21.78 -7.21 9.04
N VAL A 120 -21.65 -6.48 7.94
CA VAL A 120 -20.80 -6.89 6.81
C VAL A 120 -19.35 -6.87 7.29
N ARG A 121 -18.68 -8.03 7.25
CA ARG A 121 -17.25 -8.14 7.59
C ARG A 121 -16.46 -7.29 6.58
N GLU A 122 -15.70 -6.32 7.09
CA GLU A 122 -14.83 -5.48 6.27
C GLU A 122 -13.70 -6.32 5.68
N LEU A 123 -13.52 -6.29 4.35
CA LEU A 123 -12.37 -6.92 3.72
C LEU A 123 -11.13 -6.05 3.94
N LYS A 124 -10.17 -6.56 4.70
CA LYS A 124 -8.91 -5.89 5.05
C LYS A 124 -7.76 -6.54 4.29
N LEU A 125 -6.73 -5.76 3.99
CA LEU A 125 -5.46 -6.28 3.48
C LEU A 125 -4.67 -6.93 4.62
N PRO A 126 -3.84 -7.95 4.39
CA PRO A 126 -2.98 -8.51 5.42
C PRO A 126 -1.99 -7.48 5.99
N SER A 127 -1.72 -7.54 7.29
CA SER A 127 -0.75 -6.66 7.98
C SER A 127 0.68 -6.84 7.47
N SER A 128 1.02 -8.03 6.96
CA SER A 128 2.31 -8.36 6.36
C SER A 128 2.52 -7.79 4.94
N THR A 129 1.58 -6.99 4.42
CA THR A 129 1.68 -6.37 3.08
C THR A 129 2.92 -5.46 3.00
N LYS A 130 3.90 -5.85 2.17
CA LYS A 130 5.11 -5.07 1.89
C LYS A 130 5.01 -4.30 0.58
N ILE A 131 4.37 -4.88 -0.44
CA ILE A 131 4.16 -4.21 -1.73
C ILE A 131 2.67 -4.03 -1.96
N LEU A 132 2.25 -2.79 -2.15
CA LEU A 132 0.87 -2.44 -2.42
C LEU A 132 0.72 -1.96 -3.87
N ILE A 133 -0.17 -2.60 -4.63
CA ILE A 133 -0.49 -2.19 -6.00
C ILE A 133 -1.92 -1.63 -6.01
N SER A 134 -2.13 -0.44 -6.55
CA SER A 134 -3.45 0.21 -6.58
C SER A 134 -3.65 1.12 -7.79
N THR A 135 -4.90 1.54 -8.01
CA THR A 135 -5.18 2.68 -8.90
C THR A 135 -5.07 4.00 -8.13
N PRO A 136 -4.63 5.09 -8.77
CA PRO A 136 -4.51 6.40 -8.13
C PRO A 136 -5.79 6.84 -7.43
N SER A 137 -6.94 6.71 -8.09
CA SER A 137 -8.24 7.11 -7.54
C SER A 137 -8.60 6.31 -6.29
N ARG A 138 -8.29 5.00 -6.26
CA ARG A 138 -8.62 4.14 -5.11
C ARG A 138 -7.75 4.47 -3.91
N LEU A 139 -6.45 4.64 -4.12
CA LEU A 139 -5.51 5.01 -3.07
C LEU A 139 -5.85 6.39 -2.51
N SER A 140 -6.06 7.39 -3.38
CA SER A 140 -6.46 8.74 -2.98
C SER A 140 -7.73 8.76 -2.12
N THR A 141 -8.74 7.97 -2.50
CA THR A 141 -9.97 7.83 -1.69
C THR A 141 -9.68 7.36 -0.26
N LEU A 142 -8.69 6.47 -0.09
CA LEU A 142 -8.34 5.90 1.20
C LEU A 142 -7.44 6.83 2.03
N LEU A 143 -6.52 7.55 1.37
CA LEU A 143 -5.68 8.58 2.01
C LEU A 143 -6.49 9.82 2.41
N SER A 144 -7.59 10.09 1.71
CA SER A 144 -8.54 11.15 2.05
C SER A 144 -9.40 10.84 3.29
N LEU A 145 -9.21 9.68 3.93
CA LEU A 145 -9.84 9.37 5.21
C LEU A 145 -9.09 10.06 6.35
N PRO A 146 -9.75 10.37 7.48
CA PRO A 146 -9.05 10.84 8.67
C PRO A 146 -7.93 9.87 9.06
N PRO A 147 -6.81 10.34 9.63
CA PRO A 147 -5.66 9.50 10.01
C PRO A 147 -6.05 8.38 10.98
N GLU A 148 -7.07 8.63 11.80
CA GLU A 148 -7.76 7.67 12.67
C GLU A 148 -8.28 6.42 11.94
N HIS A 149 -8.69 6.58 10.69
CA HIS A 149 -9.40 5.57 9.90
C HIS A 149 -8.57 5.04 8.73
N CYS A 150 -7.53 5.77 8.31
CA CYS A 150 -6.66 5.34 7.23
C CYS A 150 -5.90 4.06 7.63
N PRO A 151 -6.10 2.94 6.92
CA PRO A 151 -5.40 1.69 7.19
C PRO A 151 -3.99 1.65 6.60
N ILE A 152 -3.58 2.65 5.81
CA ILE A 152 -2.29 2.65 5.12
C ILE A 152 -1.44 3.76 5.72
N ASP A 153 -0.26 3.38 6.18
CA ASP A 153 0.74 4.33 6.65
C ASP A 153 1.94 4.31 5.70
N LEU A 154 2.20 5.45 5.07
CA LEU A 154 3.26 5.62 4.07
C LEU A 154 4.55 6.19 4.68
N SER A 155 4.60 6.42 5.99
CA SER A 155 5.78 6.99 6.69
C SER A 155 7.04 6.13 6.55
N ARG A 156 6.89 4.81 6.36
CA ARG A 156 7.99 3.86 6.20
C ARG A 156 8.47 3.73 4.76
N ILE A 157 7.84 4.41 3.79
CA ILE A 157 8.38 4.47 2.44
C ILE A 157 9.66 5.30 2.53
N PRO A 158 10.82 4.76 2.12
CA PRO A 158 12.08 5.49 2.21
C PRO A 158 11.92 6.83 1.51
N SER A 159 11.94 7.91 2.30
CA SER A 159 11.89 9.25 1.75
C SER A 159 13.15 9.44 0.91
N GLN A 160 12.96 9.70 -0.37
CA GLN A 160 14.05 10.19 -1.20
C GLN A 160 14.42 11.54 -0.62
N GLY A 161 15.49 11.58 0.19
CA GLY A 161 16.08 12.82 0.63
C GLY A 161 16.43 13.61 -0.63
N LEU A 162 15.63 14.61 -0.97
CA LEU A 162 16.05 15.64 -1.88
C LEU A 162 17.27 16.30 -1.21
N PRO A 163 18.45 16.35 -1.84
CA PRO A 163 19.50 17.20 -1.31
C PRO A 163 18.91 18.61 -1.20
N ARG A 164 19.00 19.21 -0.01
CA ARG A 164 18.41 20.53 0.30
C ARG A 164 19.04 21.67 -0.53
N ASP A 165 20.01 21.34 -1.37
CA ASP A 165 20.86 22.29 -2.10
C ASP A 165 20.58 22.33 -3.60
N ALA A 166 19.50 21.71 -4.08
CA ALA A 166 19.05 21.87 -5.47
C ALA A 166 18.34 23.22 -5.65
N VAL A 167 19.15 24.27 -5.76
CA VAL A 167 18.76 25.58 -6.29
C VAL A 167 18.41 25.39 -7.77
N TRP A 168 17.20 25.78 -8.17
CA TRP A 168 16.78 25.89 -9.57
C TRP A 168 17.22 27.23 -10.15
#